data_AF-A0A8J6MTR0-F1
#
_entry.id   AF-A0A8J6MTR0-F1
#
_cell.length_a   1.000
_cell.length_b   1.000
_cell.length_c   1.000
_cell.angle_alpha   90.00
_cell.angle_beta   90.00
_cell.angle_gamma   90.00
#
_symmetry.space_group_name_H-M   'P 1'
#
loop_
_entity.id
_entity.type
_entity.pdbx_description
1 polymer ?
#
loop_
_entity_poly.entity_id
_entity_poly.type
_entity_poly.pdbx_seq_one_letter_code
_entity_poly.pdbx_strand_id
1 'polypeptide(L)'
;MNKSHEVEYCNLDLRFDRRLIRNFIKNLIQEGYSLYWNESDREFVISIRAGRKLVKLQFQRVGERFKIVGNYIFRDDKLSELMEKLINDTRGHAVVKRFKDRQILIENIMFGEIIRMIEINGVERRILFERDPAITGVEVAHTMKSRRIEERIPVLRLELDYELALLAECIEKGDKAQIEASKRKLEDLRQEMIKVEM
;
A
#
# COMPACT_ATOMS: atom_id res chain seq x y z
N MET A 1 -15.40 -29.21 -0.09
CA MET A 1 -15.80 -28.00 0.66
C MET A 1 -14.92 -26.84 0.20
N ASN A 2 -15.37 -26.05 -0.78
CA ASN A 2 -14.64 -24.87 -1.22
C ASN A 2 -14.92 -23.74 -0.23
N LYS A 3 -14.02 -23.54 0.74
CA LYS A 3 -13.98 -22.28 1.47
C LYS A 3 -13.53 -21.22 0.47
N SER A 4 -14.42 -20.33 0.07
CA SER A 4 -14.06 -19.21 -0.80
C SER A 4 -13.18 -18.28 0.02
N HIS A 5 -11.86 -18.46 -0.06
CA HIS A 5 -10.90 -17.48 0.40
C HIS A 5 -10.99 -16.31 -0.60
N GLU A 6 -11.60 -15.21 -0.14
CA GLU A 6 -11.63 -13.95 -0.88
C GLU A 6 -10.72 -12.96 -0.15
N VAL A 7 -9.83 -12.32 -0.89
CA VAL A 7 -8.92 -11.31 -0.37
C VAL A 7 -9.19 -10.01 -1.13
N GLU A 8 -9.50 -8.96 -0.37
CA GLU A 8 -9.69 -7.61 -0.87
C GLU A 8 -8.49 -6.76 -0.47
N TYR A 9 -7.86 -6.12 -1.46
CA TYR A 9 -6.80 -5.14 -1.29
C TYR A 9 -7.43 -3.77 -1.51
N CYS A 10 -7.59 -2.99 -0.44
CA CYS A 10 -8.09 -1.62 -0.50
C CYS A 10 -6.94 -0.62 -0.42
N ASN A 11 -7.10 0.52 -1.08
CA ASN A 11 -6.13 1.63 -1.09
C ASN A 11 -4.70 1.13 -1.38
N LEU A 12 -4.58 0.19 -2.31
CA LEU A 12 -3.28 -0.33 -2.74
C LEU A 12 -2.50 0.84 -3.36
N ASP A 13 -1.27 1.07 -2.93
CA ASP A 13 -0.33 2.02 -3.54
C ASP A 13 1.03 1.36 -3.63
N LEU A 14 1.37 0.87 -4.82
CA LEU A 14 2.67 0.26 -5.11
C LEU A 14 3.37 1.00 -6.25
N ARG A 15 4.69 1.09 -6.15
CA ARG A 15 5.55 1.76 -7.13
C ARG A 15 6.57 0.78 -7.71
N PHE A 16 6.71 0.83 -9.02
CA PHE A 16 7.51 -0.13 -9.77
C PHE A 16 8.51 0.57 -10.67
N ASP A 17 9.71 0.00 -10.74
CA ASP A 17 10.56 0.15 -11.91
C ASP A 17 10.16 -0.89 -12.98
N ARG A 18 10.72 -0.74 -14.18
CA ARG A 18 10.47 -1.68 -15.28
C ARG A 18 10.90 -3.12 -14.95
N ARG A 19 11.92 -3.29 -14.11
CA ARG A 19 12.48 -4.60 -13.75
C ARG A 19 11.49 -5.37 -12.87
N LEU A 20 10.85 -4.71 -11.91
CA LEU A 20 9.84 -5.29 -11.03
C LEU A 20 8.62 -5.77 -11.81
N ILE A 21 8.12 -4.99 -12.78
CA ILE A 21 7.02 -5.44 -13.67
C ILE A 21 7.42 -6.69 -14.44
N ARG A 22 8.63 -6.73 -15.02
CA ARG A 22 9.13 -7.90 -15.74
C ARG A 22 9.25 -9.13 -14.84
N ASN A 23 9.76 -8.96 -13.63
CA ASN A 23 9.87 -10.03 -12.65
C ASN A 23 8.48 -10.54 -12.22
N PHE A 24 7.52 -9.63 -12.06
CA PHE A 24 6.14 -10.00 -11.74
C PHE A 24 5.48 -10.82 -12.84
N ILE A 25 5.63 -10.39 -14.10
CA ILE A 25 5.19 -11.16 -15.27
C ILE A 25 5.82 -12.56 -15.28
N LYS A 26 7.13 -12.65 -15.01
CA LYS A 26 7.83 -13.94 -14.94
C LYS A 26 7.25 -14.83 -13.84
N ASN A 27 6.99 -14.30 -12.65
CA ASN A 27 6.41 -15.06 -11.54
C ASN A 27 5.00 -15.55 -11.90
N LEU A 28 4.17 -14.72 -12.54
CA LEU A 28 2.85 -15.12 -13.03
C LEU A 28 2.93 -16.28 -14.04
N ILE A 29 3.86 -16.22 -14.99
CA ILE A 29 4.06 -17.30 -15.96
C ILE A 29 4.52 -18.59 -15.25
N GLN A 30 5.44 -18.48 -14.28
CA GLN A 30 5.95 -19.62 -13.51
C GLN A 30 4.86 -20.30 -12.68
N GLU A 31 3.91 -19.53 -12.14
CA GLU A 31 2.74 -20.06 -11.44
C GLU A 31 1.69 -20.69 -12.36
N GLY A 32 1.88 -20.60 -13.69
CA GLY A 32 1.05 -21.24 -14.71
C GLY A 32 -0.06 -20.36 -15.27
N TYR A 33 -0.05 -19.05 -14.99
CA TYR A 33 -1.08 -18.16 -15.52
C TYR A 33 -0.92 -17.93 -17.02
N SER A 34 -2.06 -17.87 -17.71
CA SER A 34 -2.14 -17.28 -19.05
C SER A 34 -2.37 -15.78 -18.91
N LEU A 35 -1.54 -14.97 -19.57
CA LEU A 35 -1.60 -13.52 -19.50
C LEU A 35 -1.43 -12.86 -20.87
N TYR A 36 -2.00 -11.68 -20.98
CA TYR A 36 -1.80 -10.74 -22.07
C TYR A 36 -1.38 -9.41 -21.46
N TRP A 37 -0.47 -8.68 -22.09
CA TRP A 37 -0.14 -7.33 -21.68
C TRP A 37 -0.15 -6.38 -22.87
N ASN A 38 -0.48 -5.13 -22.59
CA ASN A 38 -0.31 -4.03 -23.53
C ASN A 38 0.39 -2.87 -22.84
N GLU A 39 0.99 -2.02 -23.64
CA GLU A 39 1.68 -0.82 -23.16
C GLU A 39 1.32 0.35 -24.07
N SER A 40 1.05 1.48 -23.44
CA SER A 40 0.87 2.78 -24.07
C SER A 40 1.81 3.78 -23.39
N ASP A 41 1.82 5.02 -23.88
CA ASP A 41 2.60 6.09 -23.25
C ASP A 41 2.12 6.43 -21.83
N ARG A 42 0.88 6.06 -21.46
CA ARG A 42 0.25 6.40 -20.18
C ARG A 42 0.16 5.24 -19.20
N GLU A 43 0.09 4.02 -19.70
CA GLU A 43 -0.14 2.84 -18.85
C GLU A 43 0.43 1.56 -19.46
N PHE A 44 0.75 0.64 -18.58
CA PHE A 44 1.05 -0.76 -18.87
C PHE A 44 -0.04 -1.61 -18.22
N VAL A 45 -0.75 -2.44 -18.97
CA VAL A 45 -1.85 -3.26 -18.42
C VAL A 45 -1.52 -4.73 -18.55
N ILE A 46 -1.61 -5.48 -17.45
CA ILE A 46 -1.51 -6.94 -17.44
C ILE A 46 -2.92 -7.51 -17.23
N SER A 47 -3.37 -8.32 -18.18
CA SER A 47 -4.61 -9.09 -18.09
C SER A 47 -4.27 -10.55 -17.79
N ILE A 48 -4.65 -11.03 -16.61
CA ILE A 48 -4.34 -12.36 -16.07
C ILE A 48 -5.62 -13.20 -16.05
N ARG A 49 -5.60 -14.38 -16.68
CA ARG A 49 -6.72 -15.33 -16.62
C ARG A 49 -6.63 -16.15 -15.34
N ALA A 50 -7.49 -15.86 -14.37
CA ALA A 50 -7.63 -16.59 -13.11
C ALA A 50 -8.95 -17.37 -13.12
N GLY A 51 -8.88 -18.65 -13.52
CA GLY A 51 -10.05 -19.49 -13.76
C GLY A 51 -10.97 -18.92 -14.84
N ARG A 52 -12.23 -18.62 -14.48
CA ARG A 52 -13.24 -18.04 -15.40
C ARG A 52 -13.19 -16.51 -15.48
N LYS A 53 -12.43 -15.84 -14.60
CA LYS A 53 -12.34 -14.37 -14.57
C LYS A 53 -11.05 -13.89 -15.21
N LEU A 54 -11.11 -12.68 -15.77
CA LEU A 54 -9.94 -11.95 -16.25
C LEU A 54 -9.67 -10.82 -15.27
N VAL A 55 -8.54 -10.88 -14.56
CA VAL A 55 -8.07 -9.83 -13.67
C VAL A 55 -7.22 -8.87 -14.48
N LYS A 56 -7.49 -7.56 -14.39
CA LYS A 56 -6.68 -6.53 -15.04
C LYS A 56 -5.94 -5.72 -13.98
N LEU A 57 -4.62 -5.67 -14.09
CA LEU A 57 -3.77 -4.82 -13.28
C LEU A 57 -3.27 -3.68 -14.16
N GLN A 58 -3.64 -2.45 -13.80
CA GLN A 58 -3.33 -1.24 -14.58
C GLN A 58 -2.21 -0.47 -13.89
N PHE A 59 -1.03 -0.47 -14.51
CA PHE A 59 0.14 0.24 -14.04
C PHE A 59 0.21 1.59 -14.76
N GLN A 60 -0.13 2.67 -14.05
CA GLN A 60 -0.04 4.02 -14.59
C GLN A 60 1.43 4.44 -14.68
N ARG A 61 1.85 4.96 -15.83
CA ARG A 61 3.19 5.49 -16.03
C ARG A 61 3.33 6.84 -15.33
N VAL A 62 4.42 7.01 -14.59
CA VAL A 62 4.81 8.27 -13.93
C VAL A 62 6.29 8.48 -14.22
N GLY A 63 6.59 9.30 -15.21
CA GLY A 63 7.96 9.46 -15.74
C GLY A 63 8.50 8.13 -16.29
N GLU A 64 9.63 7.69 -15.74
CA GLU A 64 10.30 6.42 -16.08
C GLU A 64 9.86 5.24 -15.20
N ARG A 65 8.91 5.47 -14.28
CA ARG A 65 8.40 4.49 -13.33
C ARG A 65 6.92 4.21 -13.59
N PHE A 66 6.39 3.25 -12.84
CA PHE A 66 4.98 2.88 -12.87
C PHE A 66 4.41 2.85 -11.46
N LYS A 67 3.09 3.05 -11.34
CA LYS A 67 2.36 2.86 -10.08
C LYS A 67 1.07 2.07 -10.31
N ILE A 68 0.67 1.30 -9.32
CA ILE A 68 -0.68 0.73 -9.26
C ILE A 68 -1.38 1.37 -8.07
N VAL A 69 -2.56 1.94 -8.31
CA VAL A 69 -3.40 2.50 -7.25
C VAL A 69 -4.82 2.01 -7.40
N GLY A 70 -5.44 1.60 -6.30
CA GLY A 70 -6.87 1.28 -6.29
C GLY A 70 -7.24 0.08 -5.43
N ASN A 71 -8.38 -0.52 -5.75
CA ASN A 71 -8.95 -1.64 -5.02
C ASN A 71 -8.99 -2.90 -5.90
N TYR A 72 -8.57 -4.04 -5.35
CA TYR A 72 -8.52 -5.31 -6.05
C TYR A 72 -9.12 -6.43 -5.20
N ILE A 73 -9.83 -7.36 -5.82
CA ILE A 73 -10.42 -8.52 -5.14
C ILE A 73 -9.97 -9.78 -5.86
N PHE A 74 -9.33 -10.69 -5.13
CA PHE A 74 -8.87 -11.98 -5.63
C PHE A 74 -9.56 -13.12 -4.87
N ARG A 75 -9.91 -14.17 -5.63
CA ARG A 75 -10.41 -15.46 -5.10
C ARG A 75 -9.45 -16.60 -5.41
N ASP A 76 -8.27 -16.24 -5.88
CA ASP A 76 -7.22 -17.14 -6.31
C ASP A 76 -6.07 -16.96 -5.32
N ASP A 77 -5.77 -18.01 -4.56
CA ASP A 77 -4.82 -17.95 -3.44
C ASP A 77 -3.41 -17.60 -3.94
N LYS A 78 -2.98 -18.21 -5.05
CA LYS A 78 -1.67 -17.95 -5.67
C LYS A 78 -1.55 -16.50 -6.12
N LEU A 79 -2.61 -15.92 -6.71
CA LEU A 79 -2.58 -14.52 -7.13
C LEU A 79 -2.53 -13.58 -5.92
N SER A 80 -3.17 -13.96 -4.82
CA SER A 80 -3.13 -13.22 -3.55
C SER A 80 -1.72 -13.24 -2.95
N GLU A 81 -1.08 -14.40 -2.91
CA GLU A 81 0.33 -14.55 -2.48
C GLU A 81 1.29 -13.72 -3.35
N LEU A 82 1.09 -13.71 -4.67
CA LEU A 82 1.88 -12.89 -5.57
C LEU A 82 1.69 -11.39 -5.34
N MET A 83 0.46 -10.95 -5.02
CA MET A 83 0.19 -9.55 -4.68
C MET A 83 0.82 -9.16 -3.35
N GLU A 84 0.76 -10.02 -2.35
CA GLU A 84 1.43 -9.80 -1.05
C GLU A 84 2.95 -9.68 -1.22
N LYS A 85 3.54 -10.55 -2.04
CA LYS A 85 4.95 -10.43 -2.41
C LYS A 85 5.26 -9.10 -3.08
N LEU A 86 4.39 -8.61 -3.97
CA LEU A 86 4.58 -7.28 -4.58
C LEU A 86 4.51 -6.16 -3.55
N ILE A 87 3.55 -6.20 -2.63
CA ILE A 87 3.43 -5.22 -1.54
C ILE A 87 4.74 -5.16 -0.75
N ASN A 88 5.30 -6.32 -0.41
CA ASN A 88 6.54 -6.42 0.36
C ASN A 88 7.76 -5.95 -0.46
N ASP A 89 7.93 -6.48 -1.68
CA ASP A 89 9.08 -6.18 -2.55
C ASP A 89 9.15 -4.69 -2.95
N THR A 90 8.00 -4.03 -3.07
CA THR A 90 7.91 -2.60 -3.42
C THR A 90 7.88 -1.68 -2.21
N ARG A 91 7.86 -2.23 -0.98
CA ARG A 91 7.58 -1.50 0.26
C ARG A 91 6.33 -0.63 0.14
N GLY A 92 5.27 -1.21 -0.42
CA GLY A 92 4.03 -0.51 -0.69
C GLY A 92 3.07 -0.46 0.49
N HIS A 93 1.91 0.13 0.24
CA HIS A 93 0.86 0.33 1.24
C HIS A 93 -0.43 -0.32 0.79
N ALA A 94 -1.17 -0.91 1.72
CA ALA A 94 -2.47 -1.51 1.46
C ALA A 94 -3.24 -1.75 2.75
N VAL A 95 -4.56 -1.83 2.64
CA VAL A 95 -5.41 -2.48 3.64
C VAL A 95 -5.89 -3.79 3.04
N VAL A 96 -5.49 -4.92 3.62
CA VAL A 96 -5.84 -6.25 3.14
C VAL A 96 -6.94 -6.83 4.01
N LYS A 97 -8.10 -7.14 3.43
CA LYS A 97 -9.20 -7.82 4.11
C LYS A 97 -9.29 -9.25 3.62
N ARG A 98 -9.24 -10.20 4.53
CA ARG A 98 -9.38 -11.63 4.24
C ARG A 98 -10.70 -12.11 4.81
N PHE A 99 -11.52 -12.68 3.94
CA PHE A 99 -12.84 -13.18 4.30
C PHE A 99 -12.79 -14.70 4.42
N LYS A 100 -13.19 -15.20 5.59
CA LYS A 100 -13.30 -16.64 5.83
C LYS A 100 -14.53 -16.93 6.67
N ASP A 101 -15.49 -17.66 6.09
CA ASP A 101 -16.74 -18.03 6.74
C ASP A 101 -17.50 -16.77 7.27
N ARG A 102 -17.49 -16.48 8.57
CA ARG A 102 -18.10 -15.26 9.18
C ARG A 102 -17.06 -14.33 9.83
N GLN A 103 -15.79 -14.61 9.60
CA GLN A 103 -14.64 -13.89 10.15
C GLN A 103 -14.02 -13.03 9.05
N ILE A 104 -13.67 -11.80 9.42
CA ILE A 104 -12.89 -10.89 8.56
C ILE A 104 -11.61 -10.57 9.31
N LEU A 105 -10.47 -10.84 8.68
CA LEU A 105 -9.17 -10.37 9.14
C LEU A 105 -8.78 -9.14 8.32
N ILE A 106 -8.44 -8.04 8.97
CA ILE A 106 -8.01 -6.79 8.33
C ILE A 106 -6.56 -6.51 8.74
N GLU A 107 -5.68 -6.43 7.75
CA GLU A 107 -4.26 -6.11 7.91
C GLU A 107 -4.00 -4.73 7.30
N ASN A 108 -3.56 -3.78 8.11
CA ASN A 108 -3.03 -2.51 7.60
C ASN A 108 -1.53 -2.69 7.35
N ILE A 109 -1.11 -2.50 6.11
CA ILE A 109 0.27 -2.66 5.67
C ILE A 109 0.85 -1.30 5.32
N MET A 110 2.01 -0.98 5.88
CA MET A 110 2.81 0.18 5.51
C MET A 110 4.26 -0.23 5.26
N PHE A 111 4.87 0.29 4.20
CA PHE A 111 6.24 -0.04 3.80
C PHE A 111 6.48 -1.54 3.57
N GLY A 112 5.45 -2.28 3.16
CA GLY A 112 5.51 -3.73 3.03
C GLY A 112 5.45 -4.50 4.36
N GLU A 113 5.20 -3.83 5.48
CA GLU A 113 5.13 -4.45 6.81
C GLU A 113 3.73 -4.29 7.41
N ILE A 114 3.23 -5.34 8.08
CA ILE A 114 1.95 -5.28 8.79
C ILE A 114 2.14 -4.43 10.04
N ILE A 115 1.42 -3.30 10.12
CA ILE A 115 1.45 -2.41 11.29
C ILE A 115 0.26 -2.63 12.22
N ARG A 116 -0.85 -3.15 11.69
CA ARG A 116 -2.05 -3.43 12.48
C ARG A 116 -2.81 -4.61 11.93
N MET A 117 -3.32 -5.44 12.82
CA MET A 117 -4.18 -6.57 12.49
C MET A 117 -5.43 -6.55 13.36
N ILE A 118 -6.60 -6.58 12.73
CA ILE A 118 -7.91 -6.54 13.37
C ILE A 118 -8.71 -7.76 12.91
N GLU A 119 -9.27 -8.49 13.84
CA GLU A 119 -10.22 -9.56 13.60
C GLU A 119 -11.64 -9.05 13.87
N ILE A 120 -12.57 -9.36 12.97
CA ILE A 120 -14.00 -9.06 13.10
C ILE A 120 -14.78 -10.36 13.00
N ASN A 121 -15.58 -10.67 14.01
CA ASN A 121 -16.48 -11.81 14.08
C ASN A 121 -17.91 -11.33 14.33
N GLY A 122 -18.68 -11.13 13.26
CA GLY A 122 -20.03 -10.53 13.36
C GLY A 122 -19.97 -9.09 13.90
N VAL A 123 -20.42 -8.89 15.14
CA VAL A 123 -20.38 -7.58 15.82
C VAL A 123 -19.14 -7.38 16.68
N GLU A 124 -18.41 -8.46 16.98
CA GLU A 124 -17.20 -8.40 17.80
C GLU A 124 -16.01 -7.95 16.96
N ARG A 125 -15.25 -7.00 17.50
CA ARG A 125 -14.00 -6.50 16.91
C ARG A 125 -12.88 -6.68 17.91
N ARG A 126 -11.81 -7.36 17.51
CA ARG A 126 -10.62 -7.60 18.33
C ARG A 126 -9.38 -7.10 17.60
N ILE A 127 -8.59 -6.25 18.25
CA ILE A 127 -7.25 -5.90 17.76
C ILE A 127 -6.33 -7.05 18.15
N LEU A 128 -5.75 -7.72 17.15
CA LEU A 128 -4.82 -8.84 17.37
C LEU A 128 -3.38 -8.36 17.50
N PHE A 129 -3.04 -7.32 16.74
CA PHE A 129 -1.72 -6.75 16.71
C PHE A 129 -1.80 -5.27 16.37
N GLU A 130 -1.02 -4.47 17.07
CA GLU A 130 -0.82 -3.05 16.77
C GLU A 130 0.63 -2.75 17.13
N ARG A 131 1.42 -2.42 16.10
CA ARG A 131 2.78 -1.96 16.28
C ARG A 131 2.71 -0.46 16.47
N ASP A 132 3.17 0.04 17.62
CA ASP A 132 3.52 1.46 17.72
C ASP A 132 4.49 1.76 16.58
N PRO A 133 4.26 2.80 15.75
CA PRO A 133 5.14 3.13 14.65
C PRO A 133 6.51 3.57 15.18
N ALA A 134 7.34 2.60 15.55
CA ALA A 134 8.76 2.74 15.73
C ALA A 134 9.37 2.79 14.33
N ILE A 135 9.06 3.83 13.58
CA ILE A 135 9.88 4.27 12.47
C ILE A 135 11.13 4.84 13.14
N THR A 136 12.16 4.00 13.31
CA THR A 136 13.44 4.52 13.76
C THR A 136 13.95 5.50 12.71
N GLY A 137 14.52 6.63 13.13
CA GLY A 137 15.04 7.66 12.20
C GLY A 137 16.05 7.14 11.16
N VAL A 138 16.53 5.90 11.32
CA VAL A 138 17.36 5.17 10.36
C VAL A 138 16.61 4.79 9.08
N GLU A 139 15.32 4.42 9.15
CA GLU A 139 14.50 4.13 7.95
C GLU A 139 14.15 5.42 7.19
N VAL A 140 13.91 6.50 7.93
CA VAL A 140 13.80 7.85 7.39
C VAL A 140 15.11 8.23 6.70
N ALA A 141 16.26 8.07 7.36
CA ALA A 141 17.57 8.43 6.82
C ALA A 141 18.00 7.60 5.60
N HIS A 142 17.64 6.32 5.54
CA HIS A 142 17.92 5.48 4.37
C HIS A 142 17.09 5.91 3.15
N THR A 143 15.94 6.54 3.38
CA THR A 143 15.09 7.12 2.33
C THR A 143 15.51 8.57 1.99
N MET A 144 16.06 9.31 2.96
CA MET A 144 16.62 10.67 2.76
C MET A 144 17.84 10.71 1.83
N LYS A 145 18.57 9.60 1.65
CA LYS A 145 19.77 9.57 0.80
C LYS A 145 19.49 9.57 -0.71
N SER A 146 18.23 9.38 -1.13
CA SER A 146 17.87 9.40 -2.56
C SER A 146 17.22 10.74 -2.93
N ARG A 147 18.03 11.66 -3.47
CA ARG A 147 17.62 12.97 -4.01
C ARG A 147 16.76 12.87 -5.29
N ARG A 148 15.68 12.09 -5.31
CA ARG A 148 14.72 12.09 -6.41
C ARG A 148 13.36 12.52 -5.88
N ILE A 149 12.88 13.64 -6.39
CA ILE A 149 11.56 14.26 -6.15
C ILE A 149 10.44 13.21 -6.15
N GLU A 150 10.57 12.19 -7.00
CA GLU A 150 9.62 11.07 -7.12
C GLU A 150 9.54 10.15 -5.88
N GLU A 151 10.61 9.98 -5.10
CA GLU A 151 10.60 9.18 -3.85
C GLU A 151 10.16 10.01 -2.64
N ARG A 152 10.07 11.35 -2.79
CA ARG A 152 9.64 12.25 -1.71
C ARG A 152 8.13 12.27 -1.54
N ILE A 153 7.33 12.05 -2.60
CA ILE A 153 5.86 12.05 -2.51
C ILE A 153 5.31 10.99 -1.53
N PRO A 154 5.70 9.70 -1.58
CA PRO A 154 5.26 8.72 -0.59
C PRO A 154 5.67 9.12 0.82
N VAL A 155 6.92 9.58 0.97
CA VAL A 155 7.49 9.96 2.25
C VAL A 155 6.75 11.16 2.83
N LEU A 156 6.43 12.16 2.02
CA LEU A 156 5.65 13.33 2.42
C LEU A 156 4.23 12.95 2.85
N ARG A 157 3.59 12.03 2.14
CA ARG A 157 2.27 11.51 2.55
C ARG A 157 2.33 10.81 3.89
N LEU A 158 3.38 10.02 4.11
CA LEU A 158 3.61 9.32 5.38
C LEU A 158 3.93 10.29 6.52
N GLU A 159 4.75 11.32 6.27
CA GLU A 159 5.03 12.40 7.22
C GLU A 159 3.76 13.18 7.57
N LEU A 160 2.87 13.43 6.60
CA LEU A 160 1.57 14.07 6.82
C LEU A 160 0.63 13.19 7.65
N ASP A 161 0.47 11.92 7.29
CA ASP A 161 -0.40 10.98 8.01
C ASP A 161 0.07 10.79 9.46
N TYR A 162 1.38 10.70 9.68
CA TYR A 162 1.98 10.62 11.01
C TYR A 162 1.71 11.89 11.84
N GLU A 163 1.94 13.07 11.27
CA GLU A 163 1.76 14.33 11.98
C GLU A 163 0.26 14.61 12.26
N LEU A 164 -0.65 14.18 11.39
CA LEU A 164 -2.09 14.24 11.62
C LEU A 164 -2.53 13.32 12.78
N ALA A 165 -1.97 12.11 12.86
CA ALA A 165 -2.24 11.19 13.97
C ALA A 165 -1.73 11.78 15.30
N LEU A 166 -0.52 12.35 15.30
CA LEU A 166 0.06 13.00 16.48
C LEU A 166 -0.75 14.23 16.91
N LEU A 167 -1.22 15.04 15.96
CA LEU A 167 -2.12 16.15 16.24
C LEU A 167 -3.43 15.68 16.88
N ALA A 168 -4.03 14.59 16.39
CA ALA A 168 -5.26 14.05 16.96
C ALA A 168 -5.06 13.63 18.43
N GLU A 169 -3.97 12.92 18.74
CA GLU A 169 -3.63 12.57 20.13
C GLU A 169 -3.38 13.81 21.01
N CYS A 170 -2.71 14.84 20.48
CA CYS A 170 -2.43 16.06 21.23
C CYS A 170 -3.72 16.85 21.52
N ILE A 171 -4.68 16.83 20.58
CA ILE A 171 -6.01 17.40 20.77
C ILE A 171 -6.77 16.65 21.86
N GLU A 172 -6.74 15.32 21.86
CA GLU A 172 -7.37 14.50 22.91
C GLU A 172 -6.74 14.75 24.30
N LYS A 173 -5.41 14.93 24.34
CA LYS A 173 -4.65 15.22 25.57
C LYS A 173 -4.72 16.70 26.00
N GLY A 174 -5.25 17.59 25.16
CA GLY A 174 -5.38 19.02 25.43
C GLY A 174 -4.06 19.80 25.48
N ASP A 175 -2.97 19.25 24.93
CA ASP A 175 -1.65 19.87 24.97
C ASP A 175 -1.53 20.97 23.90
N LYS A 176 -1.84 22.20 24.30
CA LYS A 176 -1.86 23.38 23.41
C LYS A 176 -0.50 23.68 22.77
N ALA A 177 0.61 23.37 23.43
CA ALA A 177 1.94 23.64 22.87
C ALA A 177 2.24 22.65 21.74
N GLN A 178 1.93 21.38 21.96
CA GLN A 178 2.16 20.33 20.97
C GLN A 178 1.20 20.41 19.78
N ILE A 179 -0.06 20.80 20.03
CA ILE A 179 -1.04 21.10 18.96
C ILE A 179 -0.51 22.15 18.00
N GLU A 180 0.08 23.23 18.53
CA GLU A 180 0.55 24.34 17.69
C GLU A 180 1.84 23.97 16.93
N ALA A 181 2.72 23.17 17.55
CA ALA A 181 3.90 22.63 16.89
C ALA A 181 3.51 21.69 15.72
N SER A 182 2.54 20.80 15.93
CA SER A 182 2.07 19.90 14.88
C SER A 182 1.38 20.62 13.73
N LYS A 183 0.60 21.66 14.02
CA LYS A 183 -0.01 22.49 12.96
C LYS A 183 1.03 23.19 12.08
N ARG A 184 2.10 23.72 12.67
CA ARG A 184 3.20 24.33 11.89
C ARG A 184 3.89 23.31 11.00
N LYS A 185 4.17 22.13 11.54
CA LYS A 185 4.82 21.06 10.80
C LYS A 185 3.94 20.51 9.67
N LEU A 186 2.63 20.42 9.88
CA LEU A 186 1.66 20.09 8.81
C LEU A 186 1.65 21.15 7.70
N GLU A 187 1.76 22.44 8.03
CA GLU A 187 1.84 23.50 7.02
C GLU A 187 3.13 23.40 6.20
N ASP A 188 4.28 23.13 6.85
CA ASP A 188 5.55 22.94 6.15
C ASP A 188 5.50 21.73 5.18
N LEU A 189 4.95 20.61 5.64
CA LEU A 189 4.77 19.40 4.83
C LEU A 189 3.79 19.63 3.66
N ARG A 190 2.72 20.40 3.88
CA ARG A 190 1.76 20.78 2.84
C ARG A 190 2.42 21.63 1.76
N GLN A 191 3.23 22.62 2.15
CA GLN A 191 3.97 23.47 1.22
C GLN A 191 4.99 22.67 0.41
N GLU A 192 5.64 21.69 1.03
CA GLU A 192 6.53 20.79 0.31
C GLU A 192 5.77 19.90 -0.68
N MET A 193 4.62 19.33 -0.29
CA MET A 193 3.81 18.48 -1.17
C MET A 193 3.32 19.23 -2.41
N ILE A 194 2.89 20.48 -2.27
CA ILE A 194 2.50 21.34 -3.41
C ILE A 194 3.67 21.52 -4.39
N LYS A 195 4.89 21.72 -3.89
CA LYS A 195 6.08 21.92 -4.74
C LYS A 195 6.51 20.66 -5.48
N VAL A 196 6.19 19.49 -4.95
CA VAL A 196 6.60 18.18 -5.51
C VAL A 196 5.52 17.62 -6.45
N GLU A 197 4.26 18.05 -6.31
CA GLU A 197 3.15 17.71 -7.23
C GLU A 197 3.06 18.60 -8.49
N MET A 198 3.76 19.75 -8.52
CA MET A 198 3.89 20.64 -9.70
C MET A 198 5.03 20.22 -10.63
#